data_AF-A0A2R6KWL6-F1
#
_entry.id   AF-A0A2R6KWL6-F1
#
_cell.length_a   1.000
_cell.length_b   1.000
_cell.length_c   1.000
_cell.angle_alpha   90.00
_cell.angle_beta   90.00
_cell.angle_gamma   90.00
#
_symmetry.space_group_name_H-M   'P 1'
#
loop_
_entity.id
_entity.type
_entity.pdbx_description
1 polymer ?
#
loop_
_entity_poly.entity_id
_entity_poly.type
_entity_poly.pdbx_seq_one_letter_code
_entity_poly.pdbx_strand_id
1 'polypeptide(L)'
;MKAMFEQVAGDFAGQQRYVETMEVDEPESALIDRFAELRERFDVCVGSYPGETVRVKIYGTDRGAVEDATGWLCDRVEAAE
;
A
#
# COMPACT_ATOMS: atom_id res chain seq x y z
N MET A 1 -9.00 0.08 26.98
CA MET A 1 -7.83 0.41 26.13
C MET A 1 -7.98 1.69 25.31
N LYS A 2 -9.18 2.11 24.89
CA LYS A 2 -9.36 3.32 24.06
C LYS A 2 -8.96 4.65 24.74
N ALA A 3 -9.31 4.82 26.03
CA ALA A 3 -9.07 6.08 26.75
C ALA A 3 -7.59 6.46 26.96
N MET A 4 -6.70 5.47 27.09
CA MET A 4 -5.26 5.77 27.20
C MET A 4 -4.64 6.12 25.84
N PHE A 5 -5.16 5.55 24.75
CA PHE A 5 -4.63 5.77 23.40
C PHE A 5 -4.90 7.20 22.88
N GLU A 6 -6.08 7.76 23.20
CA GLU A 6 -6.40 9.17 22.90
C GLU A 6 -5.43 10.15 23.55
N GLN A 7 -4.89 9.81 24.72
CA GLN A 7 -4.05 10.72 25.50
C GLN A 7 -2.59 10.80 25.00
N VAL A 8 -2.11 9.77 24.30
CA VAL A 8 -0.74 9.74 23.73
C VAL A 8 -0.72 9.97 22.22
N ALA A 9 -1.86 9.92 21.52
CA ALA A 9 -1.92 10.05 20.06
C ALA A 9 -1.25 11.33 19.54
N GLY A 10 -1.35 12.44 20.27
CA GLY A 10 -0.71 13.72 19.90
C GLY A 10 0.81 13.76 20.10
N ASP A 11 1.37 12.91 20.95
CA ASP A 11 2.83 12.81 21.18
C ASP A 11 3.52 11.92 20.12
N PHE A 12 2.74 11.16 19.34
CA PHE A 12 3.24 10.40 18.19
C PHE A 12 3.26 11.26 16.92
N ALA A 13 4.12 12.27 16.91
CA ALA A 13 4.51 12.96 15.67
C ALA A 13 5.52 12.09 14.88
N GLY A 14 5.07 10.93 14.41
CA GLY A 14 5.82 10.12 13.44
C GLY A 14 5.90 10.85 12.09
N GLN A 15 6.84 10.44 11.23
CA GLN A 15 6.87 10.94 9.85
C GLN A 15 5.51 10.68 9.17
N GLN A 16 5.00 11.67 8.46
CA GLN A 16 3.73 11.57 7.74
C GLN A 16 3.81 10.39 6.77
N ARG A 17 2.91 9.43 6.95
CA ARG A 17 2.81 8.26 6.06
C ARG A 17 1.62 8.43 5.15
N TYR A 18 1.85 8.23 3.87
CA TYR A 18 0.83 8.15 2.84
C TYR A 18 0.53 6.67 2.60
N VAL A 19 -0.75 6.37 2.43
CA VAL A 19 -1.24 5.00 2.30
C VAL A 19 -2.34 4.99 1.26
N GLU A 20 -2.15 4.18 0.22
CA GLU A 20 -3.14 3.89 -0.79
C GLU A 20 -3.49 2.40 -0.74
N THR A 21 -4.73 2.06 -1.08
CA THR A 21 -5.20 0.67 -1.05
C THR A 21 -6.07 0.41 -2.28
N MET A 22 -5.85 -0.72 -2.94
CA MET A 22 -6.61 -1.17 -4.10
C MET A 22 -6.94 -2.66 -3.97
N GLU A 23 -7.96 -3.11 -4.69
CA GLU A 23 -8.30 -4.52 -4.82
C GLU A 23 -7.99 -4.98 -6.23
N VAL A 24 -7.43 -6.18 -6.35
CA VAL A 24 -6.92 -6.74 -7.60
C VAL A 24 -7.52 -8.13 -7.79
N ASP A 25 -8.01 -8.43 -8.98
CA ASP A 25 -8.60 -9.72 -9.35
C ASP A 25 -7.57 -10.69 -9.98
N GLU A 26 -6.32 -10.60 -9.51
CA GLU A 26 -5.22 -11.47 -9.94
C GLU A 26 -4.70 -12.30 -8.76
N PRO A 27 -4.19 -13.51 -9.02
CA PRO A 27 -3.57 -14.31 -7.98
C PRO A 27 -2.29 -13.64 -7.46
N GLU A 28 -2.08 -13.71 -6.14
CA GLU A 28 -0.92 -13.12 -5.47
C GLU A 28 0.42 -13.53 -6.10
N SER A 29 0.54 -14.78 -6.57
CA SER A 29 1.75 -15.28 -7.22
C SER A 29 2.15 -14.49 -8.46
N ALA A 30 1.19 -13.95 -9.22
CA ALA A 30 1.47 -13.09 -10.37
C ALA A 30 1.85 -11.67 -9.95
N LEU A 31 1.47 -11.26 -8.75
CA LEU A 31 1.69 -9.90 -8.23
C LEU A 31 3.02 -9.77 -7.48
N ILE A 32 3.56 -10.86 -6.92
CA ILE A 32 4.82 -10.84 -6.14
C ILE A 32 5.97 -10.23 -6.95
N ASP A 33 6.17 -10.63 -8.21
CA ASP A 33 7.25 -10.12 -9.04
C ASP A 33 7.06 -8.62 -9.35
N ARG A 34 5.82 -8.20 -9.62
CA ARG A 34 5.46 -6.79 -9.83
C ARG A 34 5.67 -5.96 -8.57
N PHE A 35 5.38 -6.51 -7.40
CA PHE A 35 5.63 -5.85 -6.12
C PHE A 35 7.11 -5.72 -5.81
N ALA A 36 7.95 -6.66 -6.24
CA ALA A 36 9.39 -6.52 -6.13
C ALA A 36 9.88 -5.35 -6.99
N GLU A 37 9.49 -5.31 -8.26
CA GLU A 37 9.85 -4.21 -9.18
C GLU A 37 9.33 -2.85 -8.67
N LEU A 38 8.09 -2.80 -8.17
CA LEU A 38 7.50 -1.59 -7.61
C LEU A 38 8.30 -1.05 -6.41
N ARG A 39 8.76 -1.92 -5.51
CA ARG A 39 9.58 -1.52 -4.34
C ARG A 39 10.99 -1.10 -4.73
N GLU A 40 11.55 -1.66 -5.79
CA GLU A 40 12.87 -1.25 -6.31
C GLU A 40 12.79 0.10 -7.02
N ARG A 41 11.66 0.39 -7.67
CA ARG A 41 11.46 1.57 -8.48
C ARG A 41 10.95 2.77 -7.69
N PHE A 42 10.08 2.52 -6.72
CA PHE A 42 9.47 3.52 -5.85
C PHE A 42 9.87 3.17 -4.41
N ASP A 43 10.39 4.13 -3.65
CA ASP A 43 10.79 3.97 -2.24
C ASP A 43 9.55 3.84 -1.34
N VAL A 44 8.75 2.79 -1.57
CA VAL A 44 7.47 2.51 -0.94
C VAL A 44 7.42 1.06 -0.47
N CYS A 45 6.64 0.83 0.57
CA CYS A 45 6.30 -0.51 1.02
C CYS A 45 4.99 -0.96 0.37
N VAL A 46 4.89 -2.24 0.04
CA VAL A 46 3.63 -2.85 -0.40
C VAL A 46 3.32 -4.10 0.42
N GLY A 47 2.08 -4.18 0.88
CA GLY A 47 1.49 -5.34 1.56
C GLY A 47 0.39 -5.94 0.70
N SER A 48 0.40 -7.26 0.56
CA SER A 48 -0.63 -8.05 -0.11
C SER A 48 -1.46 -8.78 0.95
N TYR A 49 -2.78 -8.74 0.82
CA TYR A 49 -3.73 -9.42 1.69
C TYR A 49 -4.67 -10.26 0.82
N PRO A 50 -4.32 -11.53 0.55
CA PRO A 50 -5.17 -12.41 -0.24
C PRO A 50 -6.49 -12.72 0.51
N GLY A 51 -7.61 -12.60 -0.21
CA GLY A 51 -8.96 -12.89 0.23
C GLY A 51 -9.80 -13.48 -0.91
N GLU A 52 -11.05 -13.01 -1.08
CA GLU A 52 -11.83 -13.28 -2.31
C GLU A 52 -11.20 -12.59 -3.52
N THR A 53 -10.72 -11.37 -3.33
CA THR A 53 -9.82 -10.62 -4.21
C THR A 53 -8.54 -10.28 -3.45
N VAL A 54 -7.45 -9.93 -4.16
CA VAL A 54 -6.18 -9.57 -3.50
C VAL A 54 -6.20 -8.08 -3.17
N ARG A 55 -6.27 -7.74 -1.88
CA ARG A 55 -6.16 -6.35 -1.45
C ARG A 55 -4.70 -5.95 -1.31
N VAL A 56 -4.29 -4.98 -2.10
CA VAL A 56 -2.93 -4.43 -2.13
C VAL A 56 -2.90 -3.10 -1.42
N LYS A 57 -1.97 -2.94 -0.49
CA LYS A 57 -1.76 -1.73 0.29
C LYS A 57 -0.37 -1.18 0.03
N ILE A 58 -0.29 0.02 -0.53
CA ILE A 58 0.97 0.73 -0.80
C ILE A 58 1.11 1.83 0.24
N TYR A 59 2.28 1.96 0.87
CA TYR A 59 2.52 3.00 1.87
C TYR A 59 3.96 3.48 1.88
N GLY A 60 4.15 4.76 2.17
CA GLY A 60 5.45 5.41 2.16
C GLY A 60 5.43 6.73 2.92
N THR A 61 6.58 7.40 2.98
CA THR A 61 6.72 8.74 3.57
C THR A 61 6.60 9.85 2.53
N ASP A 62 6.73 9.52 1.25
CA ASP A 62 6.55 10.42 0.12
C ASP A 62 5.19 10.16 -0.55
N ARG A 63 4.39 11.22 -0.69
CA ARG A 63 3.06 11.14 -1.29
C ARG A 63 3.13 10.84 -2.79
N GLY A 64 4.02 11.53 -3.50
CA GLY A 64 4.18 11.38 -4.95
C GLY A 64 4.67 9.97 -5.29
N ALA A 65 5.61 9.43 -4.50
CA ALA A 65 6.06 8.06 -4.69
C ALA A 65 4.93 7.03 -4.51
N VAL A 66 4.03 7.24 -3.54
CA VAL A 66 2.88 6.35 -3.32
C VAL A 66 1.85 6.48 -4.44
N GLU A 67 1.54 7.70 -4.88
CA GLU A 67 0.61 7.96 -5.99
C GLU A 67 1.16 7.38 -7.31
N ASP A 68 2.44 7.60 -7.62
CA ASP A 68 3.11 7.07 -8.82
C ASP A 68 3.18 5.53 -8.79
N ALA A 69 3.51 4.94 -7.65
CA ALA A 69 3.54 3.49 -7.48
C ALA A 69 2.14 2.87 -7.67
N THR A 70 1.11 3.54 -7.14
CA THR A 70 -0.29 3.11 -7.28
C THR A 70 -0.72 3.17 -8.74
N GLY A 71 -0.45 4.26 -9.45
CA GLY A 71 -0.74 4.39 -10.88
C GLY A 71 0.01 3.35 -11.72
N TRP A 72 1.30 3.15 -11.45
CA TRP A 72 2.12 2.14 -12.13
C TRP A 72 1.58 0.72 -11.96
N LEU A 73 1.07 0.40 -10.76
CA LEU A 73 0.48 -0.89 -10.47
C LEU A 73 -0.88 -1.05 -11.17
N CYS A 74 -1.76 -0.04 -11.11
CA CYS A 74 -3.05 -0.04 -11.80
C CYS A 74 -2.91 -0.25 -13.32
N ASP A 75 -1.87 0.28 -13.95
CA ASP A 75 -1.61 0.06 -15.39
C ASP A 75 -1.17 -1.38 -15.72
N ARG A 76 -0.79 -2.17 -14.71
CA ARG A 76 -0.19 -3.51 -14.84
C ARG A 76 -1.02 -4.64 -14.25
N VAL A 77 -2.10 -4.28 -13.56
CA VAL A 77 -2.99 -5.23 -12.90
C VAL A 77 -4.43 -4.97 -13.28
N GLU A 78 -5.24 -6.02 -13.26
CA GLU A 78 -6.69 -5.86 -13.37
C GLU A 78 -7.27 -5.54 -12.00
N ALA A 79 -7.68 -4.28 -11.82
CA ALA A 79 -8.38 -3.86 -10.62
C ALA A 79 -9.71 -4.63 -10.50
N ALA A 80 -10.00 -5.13 -9.31
CA ALA A 80 -11.30 -5.70 -9.02
C ALA A 80 -12.37 -4.59 -9.06
N GLU A 81 -13.49 -4.86 -9.71
CA GLU A 81 -14.62 -3.95 -9.89
C GLU A 81 -15.51 -3.82 -8.63
#